data_AF-A0A6P3Z237-F1
#
_entry.id   AF-A0A6P3Z237-F1
#
_cell.length_a   1.000
_cell.length_b   1.000
_cell.length_c   1.000
_cell.angle_alpha   90.00
_cell.angle_beta   90.00
_cell.angle_gamma   90.00
#
_symmetry.space_group_name_H-M   'P 1'
#
loop_
_entity.id
_entity.type
_entity.pdbx_description
1 polymer ?
#
loop_
_entity_poly.entity_id
_entity_poly.type
_entity_poly.pdbx_seq_one_letter_code
_entity_poly.pdbx_strand_id
1 'polypeptide(L)'
;MGNLILVLSTLSVVTTQIQTQTQAPSTLLTTIPKMDKLLSQTFHDSAKKPVTVGPWGGDDGVAWDDGIHSSVKQVVITYGTAIDSIQFEYDDNGNSIWSEKHGGRGGYITDKVNLDCPNEFLTSIQGYYGRIIAWGPVLLRSLTFKSNKKTYGPFGNDEGTSFSHTMNGGKIVGFHGRSGWYVDSIGVHLLPRQQQNSCRPLVHTQSRCISTGTDNAGFSVIQGNIGQSYDIILAVKQREDVSSKPLSLKSNKNIKLSKQFSNDSDQDSSNSSSSDEETEEK
;
A
#
# COMPACT_ATOMS: atom_id res chain seq x y z
N MET A 1 -21.12 51.11 -76.00
CA MET A 1 -20.57 51.14 -74.62
C MET A 1 -19.96 49.77 -74.34
N GLY A 2 -18.72 49.73 -73.83
CA GLY A 2 -18.17 48.60 -73.05
C GLY A 2 -17.58 47.40 -73.81
N ASN A 3 -16.25 47.44 -74.02
CA ASN A 3 -15.21 46.46 -73.64
C ASN A 3 -15.64 45.09 -73.04
N LEU A 4 -14.90 43.96 -73.08
CA LEU A 4 -13.61 43.51 -73.64
C LEU A 4 -13.28 42.19 -72.88
N ILE A 5 -12.83 41.11 -73.57
CA ILE A 5 -11.79 40.11 -73.12
C ILE A 5 -12.13 39.11 -71.97
N LEU A 6 -11.59 37.88 -71.78
CA LEU A 6 -10.64 36.90 -72.40
C LEU A 6 -11.17 35.50 -71.95
N VAL A 7 -11.25 34.45 -72.76
CA VAL A 7 -10.29 33.32 -72.97
C VAL A 7 -9.64 32.68 -71.72
N LEU A 8 -9.74 31.33 -71.64
CA LEU A 8 -8.72 30.28 -71.32
C LEU A 8 -9.36 29.12 -70.51
N SER A 9 -9.59 27.93 -71.09
CA SER A 9 -8.70 26.74 -71.18
C SER A 9 -8.48 26.03 -69.82
N THR A 10 -8.66 24.71 -69.66
CA THR A 10 -7.83 23.62 -70.20
C THR A 10 -8.44 22.23 -69.96
N LEU A 11 -7.85 21.26 -70.65
CA LEU A 11 -8.12 19.83 -70.88
C LEU A 11 -8.13 18.91 -69.63
N SER A 12 -8.74 17.72 -69.74
CA SER A 12 -8.02 16.44 -69.96
C SER A 12 -8.91 15.21 -69.91
N VAL A 13 -8.70 14.31 -70.87
CA VAL A 13 -9.31 12.98 -71.01
C VAL A 13 -8.47 11.97 -70.22
N VAL A 14 -9.10 11.07 -69.45
CA VAL A 14 -8.41 9.87 -68.95
C VAL A 14 -9.31 8.63 -69.12
N THR A 15 -8.76 7.68 -69.85
CA THR A 15 -9.27 6.36 -70.21
C THR A 15 -9.25 5.40 -69.01
N THR A 16 -10.31 4.62 -68.80
CA THR A 16 -10.31 3.48 -67.86
C THR A 16 -10.02 2.18 -68.62
N GLN A 17 -8.92 1.52 -68.27
CA GLN A 17 -8.62 0.14 -68.65
C GLN A 17 -9.01 -0.80 -67.50
N ILE A 18 -9.69 -1.90 -67.83
CA ILE A 18 -10.06 -2.98 -66.91
C ILE A 18 -8.99 -4.07 -67.02
N GLN A 19 -8.49 -4.57 -65.89
CA GLN A 19 -7.73 -5.82 -65.90
C GLN A 19 -8.13 -6.71 -64.72
N THR A 20 -8.78 -7.81 -65.07
CA THR A 20 -9.06 -8.99 -64.23
C THR A 20 -7.78 -9.76 -63.94
N GLN A 21 -7.59 -10.19 -62.68
CA GLN A 21 -6.60 -11.22 -62.36
C GLN A 21 -7.15 -12.23 -61.33
N THR A 22 -7.51 -13.39 -61.90
CA THR A 22 -7.39 -14.78 -61.46
C THR A 22 -7.04 -15.07 -59.98
N GLN A 23 -7.98 -15.71 -59.27
CA GLN A 23 -7.74 -16.48 -58.04
C GLN A 23 -7.02 -17.81 -58.35
N ALA A 24 -6.05 -18.18 -57.49
CA ALA A 24 -5.54 -19.53 -57.34
C ALA A 24 -5.71 -19.99 -55.87
N PRO A 25 -5.93 -21.29 -55.60
CA PRO A 25 -6.37 -21.78 -54.30
C PRO A 25 -5.18 -22.07 -53.38
N SER A 26 -5.20 -21.54 -52.15
CA SER A 26 -4.22 -21.87 -51.12
C SER A 26 -4.89 -22.50 -49.90
N THR A 27 -4.74 -23.83 -49.84
CA THR A 27 -4.34 -24.64 -48.69
C THR A 27 -4.68 -24.15 -47.28
N LEU A 28 -5.49 -24.97 -46.59
CA LEU A 28 -5.71 -24.96 -45.15
C LEU A 28 -4.38 -24.93 -44.37
N LEU A 29 -4.10 -23.82 -43.70
CA LEU A 29 -3.25 -23.78 -42.52
C LEU A 29 -4.03 -23.09 -41.39
N THR A 30 -4.38 -23.90 -40.40
CA THR A 30 -4.98 -23.51 -39.12
C THR A 30 -4.20 -22.34 -38.52
N THR A 31 -4.78 -21.14 -38.56
CA THR A 31 -4.22 -19.97 -37.89
C THR A 31 -4.39 -20.17 -36.38
N ILE A 32 -3.32 -20.57 -35.71
CA ILE A 32 -3.20 -20.49 -34.27
C ILE A 32 -3.33 -18.99 -33.92
N PRO A 33 -4.34 -18.57 -33.13
CA PRO A 33 -4.44 -17.17 -32.74
C PRO A 33 -3.17 -16.80 -31.96
N LYS A 34 -2.55 -15.70 -32.39
CA LYS A 34 -1.34 -15.09 -31.82
C LYS A 34 -1.36 -15.14 -30.28
N MET A 35 -0.61 -16.09 -29.72
CA MET A 35 -0.50 -16.31 -28.26
C MET A 35 0.02 -15.07 -27.53
N ASP A 36 0.69 -14.15 -28.21
CA ASP A 36 1.19 -12.89 -27.64
C ASP A 36 0.04 -11.95 -27.23
N LYS A 37 -1.09 -12.00 -27.95
CA LYS A 37 -2.30 -11.22 -27.61
C LYS A 37 -3.12 -11.90 -26.49
N LEU A 38 -3.02 -13.22 -26.38
CA LEU A 38 -3.65 -14.01 -25.33
C LEU A 38 -2.86 -13.98 -24.01
N LEU A 39 -1.52 -13.88 -24.08
CA LEU A 39 -0.63 -13.72 -22.93
C LEU A 39 -0.67 -12.30 -22.35
N SER A 40 -0.90 -11.27 -23.18
CA SER A 40 -1.12 -9.91 -22.68
C SER A 40 -2.51 -9.72 -22.06
N GLN A 41 -3.47 -10.59 -22.35
CA GLN A 41 -4.82 -10.58 -21.77
C GLN A 41 -4.98 -11.46 -20.51
N THR A 42 -3.94 -12.17 -20.06
CA THR A 42 -4.02 -13.09 -18.91
C THR A 42 -3.05 -12.80 -17.75
N PHE A 43 -2.43 -11.62 -17.69
CA PHE A 43 -1.64 -11.17 -16.51
C PHE A 43 -2.20 -9.93 -15.80
N HIS A 44 -3.50 -9.69 -15.87
CA HIS A 44 -4.13 -8.68 -15.02
C HIS A 44 -5.42 -9.23 -14.41
N ASP A 45 -5.26 -10.14 -13.45
CA ASP A 45 -6.35 -10.44 -12.53
C ASP A 45 -5.85 -10.48 -11.08
N SER A 46 -5.39 -9.30 -10.65
CA SER A 46 -5.60 -8.72 -9.32
C SER A 46 -4.97 -7.32 -9.32
N ALA A 47 -5.39 -6.45 -10.24
CA ALA A 47 -5.07 -5.03 -10.14
C ALA A 47 -5.84 -4.50 -8.92
N LYS A 48 -5.17 -4.48 -7.75
CA LYS A 48 -5.77 -3.97 -6.53
C LYS A 48 -6.17 -2.52 -6.79
N LYS A 49 -7.46 -2.21 -6.62
CA LYS A 49 -7.99 -0.86 -6.83
C LYS A 49 -7.30 0.12 -5.87
N PRO A 50 -6.91 1.30 -6.35
CA PRO A 50 -6.42 2.37 -5.48
C PRO A 50 -7.46 2.74 -4.42
N VAL A 51 -7.02 3.02 -3.20
CA VAL A 51 -7.84 3.45 -2.07
C VAL A 51 -7.49 4.89 -1.73
N THR A 52 -8.50 5.74 -1.57
CA THR A 52 -8.34 7.13 -1.17
C THR A 52 -8.65 7.30 0.31
N VAL A 53 -7.83 8.04 1.03
CA VAL A 53 -8.01 8.35 2.45
C VAL A 53 -7.79 9.84 2.72
N GLY A 54 -8.43 10.36 3.78
CA GLY A 54 -8.47 11.79 4.07
C GLY A 54 -9.59 12.53 3.29
N PRO A 55 -9.50 13.86 3.14
CA PRO A 55 -8.39 14.70 3.58
C PRO A 55 -8.43 14.99 5.09
N TRP A 56 -7.27 15.26 5.68
CA TRP A 56 -7.13 15.74 7.07
C TRP A 56 -6.77 17.22 7.04
N GLY A 57 -7.51 18.04 7.80
CA GLY A 57 -7.32 19.49 7.84
C GLY A 57 -8.64 20.24 7.87
N GLY A 58 -8.63 21.47 7.34
CA GLY A 58 -9.82 22.31 7.20
C GLY A 58 -10.60 22.09 5.92
N ASP A 59 -11.83 22.61 5.92
CA ASP A 59 -12.78 22.56 4.81
C ASP A 59 -12.72 23.82 3.91
N ASP A 60 -11.86 24.79 4.25
CA ASP A 60 -11.63 26.00 3.46
C ASP A 60 -10.80 25.72 2.20
N GLY A 61 -10.49 26.75 1.42
CA GLY A 61 -9.69 26.64 0.20
C GLY A 61 -10.44 26.02 -0.99
N VAL A 62 -9.72 25.82 -2.09
CA VAL A 62 -10.22 25.16 -3.30
C VAL A 62 -9.72 23.72 -3.33
N ALA A 63 -10.61 22.77 -3.63
CA ALA A 63 -10.26 21.36 -3.74
C ALA A 63 -9.37 21.10 -4.96
N TRP A 64 -8.41 20.20 -4.80
CA TRP A 64 -7.52 19.72 -5.84
C TRP A 64 -7.27 18.22 -5.67
N ASP A 65 -7.00 17.55 -6.79
CA ASP A 65 -6.69 16.12 -6.85
C ASP A 65 -5.71 15.92 -8.01
N ASP A 66 -4.49 15.48 -7.70
CA ASP A 66 -3.47 15.20 -8.72
C ASP A 66 -3.76 13.87 -9.45
N GLY A 67 -4.63 13.03 -8.90
CA GLY A 67 -4.99 11.73 -9.44
C GLY A 67 -4.06 10.62 -8.96
N ILE A 68 -4.07 9.51 -9.72
CA ILE A 68 -3.33 8.29 -9.38
C ILE A 68 -2.20 8.10 -10.37
N HIS A 69 -0.98 8.04 -9.84
CA HIS A 69 0.25 7.86 -10.59
C HIS A 69 0.89 6.50 -10.33
N SER A 70 2.00 6.21 -11.02
CA SER A 70 2.79 5.01 -10.73
C SER A 70 3.54 5.14 -9.39
N SER A 71 4.23 6.26 -9.12
CA SER A 71 4.85 6.55 -7.81
C SER A 71 5.11 8.04 -7.60
N VAL A 72 5.36 8.42 -6.35
CA VAL A 72 5.92 9.73 -6.01
C VAL A 72 7.45 9.66 -6.16
N LYS A 73 8.07 10.68 -6.76
CA LYS A 73 9.54 10.86 -6.86
C LYS A 73 10.06 11.92 -5.92
N GLN A 74 9.39 13.07 -5.88
CA GLN A 74 9.78 14.20 -5.07
C GLN A 74 8.57 14.86 -4.41
N VAL A 75 8.76 15.33 -3.18
CA VAL A 75 7.85 16.30 -2.54
C VAL A 75 8.64 17.59 -2.30
N VAL A 76 8.13 18.72 -2.76
CA VAL A 76 8.62 20.05 -2.42
C VAL A 76 7.62 20.66 -1.46
N ILE A 77 8.07 21.00 -0.26
CA ILE A 77 7.21 21.53 0.81
C ILE A 77 7.76 22.85 1.31
N THR A 78 6.92 23.88 1.33
CA THR A 78 7.24 25.21 1.85
C THR A 78 6.36 25.49 3.06
N TYR A 79 6.99 25.93 4.15
CA TYR A 79 6.31 26.12 5.43
C TYR A 79 6.91 27.28 6.24
N GLY A 80 6.16 27.67 7.25
CA GLY A 80 6.55 28.61 8.29
C GLY A 80 5.80 28.27 9.57
N THR A 81 4.76 29.04 9.89
CA THR A 81 3.85 28.68 10.99
C THR A 81 2.96 27.50 10.62
N ALA A 82 2.53 27.39 9.36
CA ALA A 82 1.74 26.28 8.81
C ALA A 82 2.38 25.80 7.50
N ILE A 83 1.78 24.82 6.83
CA ILE A 83 2.18 24.43 5.47
C ILE A 83 1.63 25.47 4.49
N ASP A 84 2.51 26.29 3.93
CA ASP A 84 2.15 27.34 2.96
C ASP A 84 1.88 26.75 1.58
N SER A 85 2.72 25.81 1.13
CA SER A 85 2.49 25.14 -0.14
C SER A 85 3.17 23.78 -0.24
N ILE A 86 2.64 22.95 -1.12
CA ILE A 86 3.19 21.64 -1.46
C ILE A 86 3.12 21.41 -2.98
N GLN A 87 4.12 20.73 -3.53
CA GLN A 87 4.17 20.33 -4.92
C GLN A 87 4.83 18.96 -5.05
N PHE A 88 4.37 18.15 -5.99
CA PHE A 88 4.82 16.79 -6.17
C PHE A 88 5.41 16.58 -7.56
N GLU A 89 6.46 15.77 -7.61
CA GLU A 89 6.91 15.13 -8.84
C GLU A 89 6.54 13.66 -8.78
N TYR A 90 5.84 13.18 -9.79
CA TYR A 90 5.41 11.80 -9.93
C TYR A 90 6.21 11.09 -11.02
N ASP A 91 6.30 9.77 -10.89
CA ASP A 91 6.68 8.84 -11.95
C ASP A 91 5.42 8.22 -12.53
N ASP A 92 5.25 8.36 -13.84
CA ASP A 92 4.24 7.67 -14.65
C ASP A 92 4.89 6.79 -15.69
N ASN A 93 5.16 5.55 -15.28
CA ASN A 93 5.75 4.50 -16.10
C ASN A 93 7.10 4.92 -16.68
N GLY A 94 7.94 5.56 -15.86
CA GLY A 94 9.25 6.08 -16.24
C GLY A 94 9.26 7.55 -16.68
N ASN A 95 8.09 8.20 -16.82
CA ASN A 95 7.99 9.62 -17.16
C ASN A 95 7.86 10.47 -15.89
N SER A 96 8.66 11.55 -15.79
CA SER A 96 8.52 12.55 -14.73
C SER A 96 7.39 13.52 -15.06
N ILE A 97 6.44 13.69 -14.14
CA ILE A 97 5.35 14.66 -14.27
C ILE A 97 5.26 15.49 -12.98
N TRP A 98 5.25 16.81 -13.14
CA TRP A 98 5.06 17.74 -12.02
C TRP A 98 3.58 18.06 -11.83
N SER A 99 3.12 18.03 -10.58
CA SER A 99 1.82 18.58 -10.19
C SER A 99 1.80 20.10 -10.30
N GLU A 100 0.60 20.67 -10.26
CA GLU A 100 0.47 22.08 -9.87
C GLU A 100 0.98 22.29 -8.44
N LYS A 101 1.43 23.50 -8.13
CA LYS A 101 1.78 23.86 -6.76
C LYS A 101 0.49 24.22 -6.01
N HIS A 102 0.22 23.49 -4.94
CA HIS A 102 -0.96 23.68 -4.09
C HIS A 102 -0.61 24.59 -2.92
N GLY A 103 -1.43 25.61 -2.65
CA GLY A 103 -1.19 26.62 -1.61
C GLY A 103 -0.57 27.93 -2.11
N GLY A 104 -0.13 28.76 -1.18
CA GLY A 104 0.27 30.14 -1.44
C GLY A 104 1.74 30.35 -1.79
N ARG A 105 2.14 31.63 -1.79
CA ARG A 105 3.52 32.08 -2.00
C ARG A 105 4.24 32.45 -0.69
N GLY A 106 3.64 32.11 0.45
CA GLY A 106 4.20 32.35 1.77
C GLY A 106 5.28 31.34 2.15
N GLY A 107 5.50 31.22 3.45
CA GLY A 107 6.54 30.39 4.04
C GLY A 107 7.94 30.95 3.83
N TYR A 108 8.86 30.55 4.71
CA TYR A 108 10.26 31.00 4.65
C TYR A 108 11.25 29.84 4.67
N ILE A 109 10.77 28.61 4.87
CA ILE A 109 11.57 27.38 4.77
C ILE A 109 11.00 26.54 3.63
N THR A 110 11.86 26.00 2.77
CA THR A 110 11.48 25.05 1.72
C THR A 110 12.40 23.85 1.77
N ASP A 111 11.81 22.67 1.93
CA ASP A 111 12.50 21.39 1.95
C ASP A 111 12.08 20.52 0.77
N LYS A 112 12.95 19.57 0.42
CA LYS A 112 12.70 18.59 -0.64
C LYS A 112 12.88 17.18 -0.11
N VAL A 113 11.84 16.37 -0.29
CA VAL A 113 11.85 14.92 -0.06
C VAL A 113 12.16 14.25 -1.38
N ASN A 114 13.41 13.84 -1.58
CA ASN A 114 13.82 13.05 -2.74
C ASN A 114 13.74 11.56 -2.40
N LEU A 115 13.00 10.80 -3.20
CA LEU A 115 12.89 9.35 -3.09
C LEU A 115 13.78 8.71 -4.14
N ASP A 116 14.57 7.73 -3.70
CA ASP A 116 15.39 6.88 -4.57
C ASP A 116 14.52 5.84 -5.32
N CYS A 117 13.74 6.30 -6.29
CA CYS A 117 12.84 5.47 -7.09
C CYS A 117 13.61 4.50 -8.01
N PRO A 118 13.13 3.25 -8.20
CA PRO A 118 11.87 2.69 -7.70
C PRO A 118 12.00 2.02 -6.31
N ASN A 119 13.19 1.99 -5.73
CA ASN A 119 13.51 1.24 -4.51
C ASN A 119 12.99 1.91 -3.23
N GLU A 120 12.81 3.22 -3.25
CA GLU A 120 12.21 4.01 -2.18
C GLU A 120 10.86 4.58 -2.59
N PHE A 121 9.88 4.46 -1.69
CA PHE A 121 8.51 4.91 -1.89
C PHE A 121 7.87 5.25 -0.55
N LEU A 122 6.91 6.17 -0.58
CA LEU A 122 6.17 6.56 0.62
C LEU A 122 5.19 5.47 1.05
N THR A 123 5.17 5.19 2.34
CA THR A 123 4.32 4.19 3.01
C THR A 123 3.41 4.80 4.06
N SER A 124 3.74 5.98 4.58
CA SER A 124 2.93 6.66 5.58
C SER A 124 2.96 8.17 5.39
N ILE A 125 1.85 8.79 5.76
CA ILE A 125 1.72 10.23 5.98
C ILE A 125 1.21 10.43 7.41
N GLN A 126 1.75 11.42 8.10
CA GLN A 126 1.26 11.85 9.41
C GLN A 126 1.50 13.35 9.55
N GLY A 127 0.85 13.98 10.51
CA GLY A 127 1.02 15.41 10.73
C GLY A 127 0.00 15.95 11.71
N TYR A 128 -0.09 17.28 11.75
CA TYR A 128 -1.02 18.00 12.60
C TYR A 128 -1.81 19.01 11.78
N TYR A 129 -3.04 19.28 12.19
CA TYR A 129 -3.86 20.36 11.67
C TYR A 129 -4.58 21.09 12.79
N GLY A 130 -4.88 22.37 12.59
CA GLY A 130 -5.46 23.20 13.63
C GLY A 130 -5.48 24.67 13.26
N ARG A 131 -5.97 25.49 14.20
CA ARG A 131 -6.05 26.94 14.04
C ARG A 131 -4.78 27.58 14.55
N ILE A 132 -4.27 28.59 13.83
CA ILE A 132 -3.14 29.42 14.30
C ILE A 132 -3.62 30.45 15.32
N ILE A 133 -4.79 31.02 15.08
CA ILE A 133 -5.46 32.01 15.94
C ILE A 133 -6.87 31.53 16.26
N ALA A 134 -7.42 31.89 17.42
CA ALA A 134 -8.68 31.33 17.94
C ALA A 134 -9.86 31.38 16.93
N TRP A 135 -9.95 32.47 16.15
CA TRP A 135 -11.01 32.73 15.17
C TRP A 135 -10.58 32.49 13.72
N GLY A 136 -9.43 31.86 13.51
CA GLY A 136 -8.88 31.59 12.19
C GLY A 136 -9.37 30.27 11.59
N PRO A 137 -9.07 30.04 10.30
CA PRO A 137 -9.35 28.78 9.63
C PRO A 137 -8.52 27.63 10.24
N VAL A 138 -8.98 26.40 10.02
CA VAL A 138 -8.20 25.20 10.33
C VAL A 138 -7.26 24.94 9.15
N LEU A 139 -5.96 24.91 9.42
CA LEU A 139 -4.92 24.74 8.41
C LEU A 139 -4.11 23.48 8.69
N LEU A 140 -3.47 22.94 7.66
CA LEU A 140 -2.46 21.91 7.82
C LEU A 140 -1.21 22.53 8.47
N ARG A 141 -0.89 22.08 9.68
CA ARG A 141 0.15 22.67 10.54
C ARG A 141 1.51 22.03 10.31
N SER A 142 1.51 20.71 10.14
CA SER A 142 2.73 19.98 9.85
C SER A 142 2.51 18.71 9.04
N LEU A 143 3.60 18.23 8.44
CA LEU A 143 3.66 16.98 7.71
C LEU A 143 4.94 16.22 8.02
N THR A 144 4.81 14.91 8.17
CA THR A 144 5.91 13.95 8.18
C THR A 144 5.59 12.84 7.22
N PHE A 145 6.53 12.55 6.32
CA PHE A 145 6.42 11.45 5.37
C PHE A 145 7.33 10.32 5.79
N LYS A 146 6.85 9.08 5.72
CA LYS A 146 7.68 7.89 5.95
C LYS A 146 7.75 7.08 4.67
N SER A 147 8.95 6.74 4.26
CA SER A 147 9.22 5.78 3.20
C SER A 147 9.46 4.38 3.77
N ASN A 148 9.64 3.39 2.90
CA ASN A 148 10.15 2.08 3.29
C ASN A 148 11.62 2.09 3.76
N LYS A 149 12.34 3.21 3.64
CA LYS A 149 13.74 3.33 4.05
C LYS A 149 13.93 4.26 5.24
N LYS A 150 13.29 5.43 5.26
CA LYS A 150 13.50 6.46 6.28
C LYS A 150 12.28 7.38 6.47
N THR A 151 12.39 8.29 7.42
CA THR A 151 11.39 9.31 7.72
C THR A 151 11.90 10.68 7.28
N TYR A 152 10.98 11.53 6.80
CA TYR A 152 11.23 12.89 6.34
C TYR A 152 10.32 13.86 7.10
N GLY A 153 10.89 14.92 7.66
CA GLY A 153 10.21 15.89 8.51
C GLY A 153 10.47 15.65 10.01
N PRO A 154 9.63 16.21 10.90
CA PRO A 154 8.43 16.99 10.58
C PRO A 154 8.77 18.31 9.87
N PHE A 155 7.86 18.72 8.98
CA PHE A 155 7.87 20.02 8.33
C PHE A 155 6.73 20.84 8.91
N GLY A 156 6.97 22.08 9.32
CA GLY A 156 5.98 22.92 10.00
C GLY A 156 5.96 22.73 11.51
N ASN A 157 4.80 22.99 12.14
CA ASN A 157 4.63 22.98 13.58
C ASN A 157 3.66 21.87 14.02
N ASP A 158 4.12 20.98 14.89
CA ASP A 158 3.34 19.85 15.44
C ASP A 158 2.35 20.31 16.53
N GLU A 159 1.38 21.15 16.15
CA GLU A 159 0.37 21.73 17.04
C GLU A 159 -1.04 21.46 16.53
N GLY A 160 -1.96 21.18 17.47
CA GLY A 160 -3.37 20.94 17.17
C GLY A 160 -3.74 19.46 17.17
N THR A 161 -4.59 19.04 16.24
CA THR A 161 -5.07 17.66 16.15
C THR A 161 -4.12 16.86 15.26
N SER A 162 -3.62 15.74 15.78
CA SER A 162 -2.76 14.85 15.01
C SER A 162 -3.57 13.94 14.08
N PHE A 163 -2.97 13.57 12.97
CA PHE A 163 -3.44 12.50 12.10
C PHE A 163 -2.26 11.62 11.68
N SER A 164 -2.55 10.36 11.39
CA SER A 164 -1.58 9.43 10.82
C SER A 164 -2.30 8.37 10.02
N HIS A 165 -1.72 8.04 8.87
CA HIS A 165 -2.16 6.94 8.05
C HIS A 165 -0.97 6.18 7.49
N THR A 166 -0.87 4.90 7.85
CA THR A 166 0.17 3.97 7.40
C THR A 166 -0.44 2.89 6.53
N MET A 167 0.14 2.70 5.33
CA MET A 167 -0.27 1.67 4.40
C MET A 167 0.53 0.38 4.59
N ASN A 168 -0.13 -0.67 5.07
CA ASN A 168 0.48 -1.99 5.20
C ASN A 168 0.54 -2.71 3.85
N GLY A 169 1.74 -2.83 3.28
CA GLY A 169 1.96 -3.56 2.03
C GLY A 169 1.53 -2.81 0.77
N GLY A 170 1.73 -1.50 0.71
CA GLY A 170 1.44 -0.67 -0.46
C GLY A 170 2.43 0.48 -0.68
N LYS A 171 2.01 1.47 -1.46
CA LYS A 171 2.65 2.79 -1.53
C LYS A 171 1.60 3.88 -1.72
N ILE A 172 1.95 5.09 -1.31
CA ILE A 172 1.26 6.31 -1.73
C ILE A 172 1.61 6.57 -3.19
N VAL A 173 0.59 6.84 -4.00
CA VAL A 173 0.66 6.99 -5.47
C VAL A 173 0.05 8.29 -5.98
N GLY A 174 -0.41 9.16 -5.09
CA GLY A 174 -1.03 10.42 -5.46
C GLY A 174 -1.53 11.15 -4.22
N PHE A 175 -1.80 12.44 -4.40
CA PHE A 175 -2.27 13.32 -3.34
C PHE A 175 -3.48 14.10 -3.82
N HIS A 176 -4.37 14.39 -2.88
CA HIS A 176 -5.51 15.29 -3.06
C HIS A 176 -5.64 16.16 -1.81
N GLY A 177 -6.44 17.21 -1.87
CA GLY A 177 -6.62 18.09 -0.73
C GLY A 177 -7.36 19.37 -1.05
N ARG A 178 -7.13 20.37 -0.21
CA ARG A 178 -7.69 21.71 -0.37
C ARG A 178 -6.62 22.74 -0.07
N SER A 179 -6.60 23.82 -0.83
CA SER A 179 -5.65 24.91 -0.60
C SER A 179 -6.18 26.26 -1.03
N GLY A 180 -5.78 27.30 -0.29
CA GLY A 180 -5.88 28.69 -0.66
C GLY A 180 -4.52 29.38 -0.49
N TRP A 181 -4.43 30.25 0.52
CA TRP A 181 -3.16 30.91 0.88
C TRP A 181 -2.19 29.95 1.60
N TYR A 182 -2.74 28.89 2.18
CA TYR A 182 -2.05 27.78 2.82
C TYR A 182 -2.57 26.47 2.24
N VAL A 183 -1.97 25.34 2.63
CA VAL A 183 -2.60 24.03 2.48
C VAL A 183 -3.60 23.86 3.62
N ASP A 184 -4.88 23.82 3.29
CA ASP A 184 -5.97 23.71 4.26
C ASP A 184 -6.13 22.26 4.73
N SER A 185 -6.10 21.31 3.80
CA SER A 185 -6.17 19.88 4.09
C SER A 185 -5.47 19.02 3.05
N ILE A 186 -5.12 17.78 3.43
CA ILE A 186 -4.41 16.84 2.56
C ILE A 186 -4.90 15.41 2.75
N GLY A 187 -4.98 14.66 1.67
CA GLY A 187 -5.24 13.23 1.64
C GLY A 187 -4.34 12.52 0.62
N VAL A 188 -4.44 11.19 0.59
CA VAL A 188 -3.56 10.35 -0.24
C VAL A 188 -4.33 9.27 -0.99
N HIS A 189 -3.82 8.92 -2.16
CA HIS A 189 -4.18 7.71 -2.91
C HIS A 189 -3.17 6.61 -2.63
N LEU A 190 -3.66 5.41 -2.35
CA LEU A 190 -2.89 4.26 -1.92
C LEU A 190 -3.06 3.12 -2.92
N LEU A 191 -1.95 2.58 -3.42
CA LEU A 191 -1.95 1.37 -4.21
C LEU A 191 -1.39 0.21 -3.37
N PRO A 192 -2.20 -0.80 -3.02
CA PRO A 192 -1.66 -1.95 -2.32
C PRO A 192 -0.80 -2.76 -3.30
N ARG A 193 0.39 -3.16 -2.86
CA ARG A 193 1.25 -4.05 -3.62
C ARG A 193 0.90 -5.50 -3.30
N GLN A 194 1.15 -6.38 -4.26
CA GLN A 194 1.45 -7.75 -3.89
C GLN A 194 2.87 -7.68 -3.32
N GLN A 195 3.02 -7.87 -2.02
CA GLN A 195 4.34 -8.26 -1.53
C GLN A 195 4.68 -9.52 -2.33
N GLN A 196 5.81 -9.52 -3.06
CA GLN A 196 6.44 -10.75 -3.49
C GLN A 196 6.96 -11.46 -2.23
N ASN A 197 6.04 -11.83 -1.34
CA ASN A 197 6.31 -12.83 -0.36
C ASN A 197 6.29 -14.12 -1.14
N SER A 198 7.43 -14.79 -1.22
CA SER A 198 7.49 -16.21 -1.50
C SER A 198 6.84 -16.99 -0.33
N CYS A 199 5.61 -16.67 0.05
CA CYS A 199 4.81 -17.52 0.89
C CYS A 199 4.16 -18.51 -0.07
N ARG A 200 4.88 -19.59 -0.39
CA ARG A 200 4.21 -20.81 -0.81
C ARG A 200 3.23 -21.15 0.32
N PRO A 201 1.92 -21.25 0.08
CA PRO A 201 1.05 -21.83 1.07
C PRO A 201 1.47 -23.29 1.20
N LEU A 202 2.27 -23.60 2.21
CA LEU A 202 2.51 -24.97 2.64
C LEU A 202 1.25 -25.43 3.36
N VAL A 203 0.24 -25.82 2.59
CA VAL A 203 -0.87 -26.62 3.12
C VAL A 203 -0.29 -28.01 3.36
N HIS A 204 0.41 -28.18 4.48
CA HIS A 204 0.82 -29.51 4.93
C HIS A 204 -0.28 -30.06 5.82
N THR A 205 -1.30 -30.63 5.19
CA THR A 205 -2.31 -31.42 5.91
C THR A 205 -1.64 -32.69 6.42
N GLN A 206 -1.16 -32.67 7.67
CA GLN A 206 -0.88 -33.89 8.41
C GLN A 206 -2.03 -34.17 9.37
N SER A 207 -2.92 -35.08 8.97
CA SER A 207 -3.86 -35.71 9.88
C SER A 207 -3.08 -36.54 10.90
N ARG A 208 -2.78 -35.96 12.07
CA ARG A 208 -2.26 -36.71 13.22
C ARG A 208 -3.40 -36.94 14.20
N CYS A 209 -4.01 -38.12 14.11
CA CYS A 209 -4.95 -38.60 15.13
C CYS A 209 -4.17 -38.90 16.42
N ILE A 210 -4.46 -38.13 17.48
CA ILE A 210 -3.97 -38.40 18.83
C ILE A 210 -5.10 -39.10 19.57
N SER A 211 -4.97 -40.41 19.79
CA SER A 211 -5.86 -41.17 20.68
C SER A 211 -5.42 -40.95 22.13
N THR A 212 -5.99 -39.96 22.82
CA THR A 212 -6.00 -39.96 24.29
C THR A 212 -7.12 -40.89 24.75
N GLY A 213 -6.80 -41.77 25.70
CA GLY A 213 -7.70 -42.82 26.16
C GLY A 213 -9.07 -42.32 26.63
N THR A 214 -10.07 -43.14 26.32
CA THR A 214 -11.45 -43.19 26.87
C THR A 214 -12.49 -42.16 26.42
N ASP A 215 -12.36 -41.59 25.23
CA ASP A 215 -13.49 -41.06 24.45
C ASP A 215 -13.01 -40.69 23.04
N ASN A 216 -13.49 -41.43 22.03
CA ASN A 216 -13.14 -41.19 20.62
C ASN A 216 -13.77 -39.88 20.12
N ALA A 217 -13.10 -38.77 20.40
CA ALA A 217 -13.32 -37.49 19.75
C ALA A 217 -12.13 -37.23 18.81
N GLY A 218 -12.26 -37.61 17.54
CA GLY A 218 -11.26 -37.25 16.53
C GLY A 218 -11.26 -35.74 16.32
N PHE A 219 -10.12 -35.09 16.41
CA PHE A 219 -9.96 -33.68 16.03
C PHE A 219 -9.08 -33.58 14.80
N SER A 220 -9.54 -32.87 13.78
CA SER A 220 -8.71 -32.44 12.65
C SER A 220 -8.17 -31.05 12.95
N VAL A 221 -6.85 -30.87 12.93
CA VAL A 221 -6.20 -29.58 13.17
C VAL A 221 -5.78 -28.97 11.83
N ILE A 222 -6.26 -27.75 11.56
CA ILE A 222 -5.86 -26.95 10.41
C ILE A 222 -5.01 -25.79 10.93
N GLN A 223 -3.78 -25.68 10.45
CA GLN A 223 -2.86 -24.59 10.77
C GLN A 223 -2.76 -23.63 9.58
N GLY A 224 -3.06 -22.36 9.81
CA GLY A 224 -2.96 -21.29 8.81
C GLY A 224 -2.21 -20.09 9.37
N ASN A 225 -1.65 -19.26 8.48
CA ASN A 225 -0.89 -18.08 8.86
C ASN A 225 -1.57 -16.83 8.28
N ILE A 226 -1.81 -15.80 9.11
CA ILE A 226 -2.34 -14.50 8.67
C ILE A 226 -1.28 -13.43 8.97
N GLY A 227 -0.46 -13.15 7.95
CA GLY A 227 0.55 -12.09 8.00
C GLY A 227 1.71 -12.37 8.96
N GLN A 228 2.57 -11.39 9.17
CA GLN A 228 3.86 -11.58 9.87
C GLN A 228 3.76 -11.69 11.40
N SER A 229 2.58 -11.89 11.99
CA SER A 229 2.44 -11.80 13.45
C SER A 229 1.44 -12.75 14.11
N TYR A 230 0.72 -13.60 13.37
CA TYR A 230 -0.27 -14.50 13.98
C TYR A 230 -0.38 -15.86 13.27
N ASP A 231 -0.30 -16.93 14.06
CA ASP A 231 -0.66 -18.29 13.64
C ASP A 231 -2.09 -18.61 14.08
N ILE A 232 -2.89 -19.18 13.17
CA ILE A 232 -4.23 -19.67 13.48
C ILE A 232 -4.18 -21.19 13.57
N ILE A 233 -4.62 -21.71 14.71
CA ILE A 233 -4.84 -23.15 14.94
C ILE A 233 -6.34 -23.38 15.05
N LEU A 234 -6.93 -24.11 14.10
CA LEU A 234 -8.34 -24.49 14.13
C LEU A 234 -8.46 -25.99 14.39
N ALA A 235 -9.07 -26.38 15.52
CA ALA A 235 -9.35 -27.78 15.83
C ALA A 235 -10.83 -28.11 15.59
N VAL A 236 -11.11 -29.03 14.66
CA VAL A 236 -12.46 -29.45 14.29
C VAL A 236 -12.73 -30.84 14.86
N LYS A 237 -13.71 -30.97 15.77
CA LYS A 237 -14.14 -32.25 16.34
C LYS A 237 -15.05 -32.99 15.35
N GLN A 238 -14.59 -34.13 14.85
CA GLN A 238 -15.40 -35.04 14.05
C GLN A 238 -16.37 -35.79 14.99
N ARG A 239 -17.67 -35.72 14.73
CA ARG A 239 -18.67 -36.59 15.37
C ARG A 239 -18.90 -37.78 14.47
N GLU A 240 -18.75 -39.00 14.98
CA GLU A 240 -19.06 -40.23 14.25
C GLU A 240 -20.26 -40.93 14.87
N ASP A 241 -21.26 -41.21 14.03
CA ASP A 241 -22.41 -42.08 14.31
C ASP A 241 -21.96 -43.55 14.43
N VAL A 242 -22.55 -44.26 15.39
CA VAL A 242 -22.11 -45.57 15.89
C VAL A 242 -22.56 -46.73 15.00
N SER A 243 -21.64 -47.66 14.69
CA SER A 243 -21.75 -49.13 14.88
C SER A 243 -21.22 -49.98 13.71
N SER A 244 -20.09 -50.68 13.90
CA SER A 244 -20.08 -52.16 13.95
C SER A 244 -18.68 -52.76 14.25
N LYS A 245 -18.54 -53.27 15.48
CA LYS A 245 -17.72 -54.34 16.10
C LYS A 245 -16.21 -54.59 15.77
N PRO A 246 -15.38 -54.93 16.80
CA PRO A 246 -13.93 -55.16 16.67
C PRO A 246 -13.49 -56.64 16.77
N LEU A 247 -12.28 -56.96 16.30
CA LEU A 247 -11.51 -58.17 16.67
C LEU A 247 -10.06 -57.83 17.07
N SER A 248 -9.58 -58.65 18.02
CA SER A 248 -8.44 -58.60 18.94
C SER A 248 -7.01 -58.67 18.36
N LEU A 249 -5.98 -58.19 19.10
CA LEU A 249 -5.06 -59.02 19.92
C LEU A 249 -3.92 -58.25 20.67
N LYS A 250 -3.93 -58.41 22.00
CA LYS A 250 -2.85 -58.59 23.01
C LYS A 250 -1.59 -57.67 23.10
N SER A 251 -1.58 -56.88 24.19
CA SER A 251 -0.61 -56.84 25.34
C SER A 251 0.86 -57.22 25.12
N ASN A 252 1.78 -56.36 25.57
CA ASN A 252 2.67 -56.69 26.71
C ASN A 252 3.37 -55.48 27.36
N LYS A 253 3.55 -55.63 28.68
CA LYS A 253 4.06 -54.69 29.71
C LYS A 253 5.57 -54.49 29.62
N ASN A 254 6.10 -53.33 30.08
CA ASN A 254 6.81 -53.24 31.36
C ASN A 254 7.40 -51.85 31.68
N ILE A 255 7.43 -51.60 32.98
CA ILE A 255 7.75 -50.38 33.75
C ILE A 255 9.26 -50.31 34.03
N LYS A 256 9.86 -49.09 34.09
CA LYS A 256 10.73 -48.73 35.24
C LYS A 256 10.92 -47.22 35.42
N LEU A 257 10.76 -46.83 36.67
CA LEU A 257 10.83 -45.52 37.30
C LEU A 257 12.20 -45.37 37.99
N SER A 258 12.80 -44.17 37.98
CA SER A 258 13.79 -43.75 38.99
C SER A 258 13.68 -42.25 39.27
N LYS A 259 13.38 -41.93 40.54
CA LYS A 259 13.48 -40.61 41.19
C LYS A 259 14.95 -40.27 41.52
N GLN A 260 15.24 -39.01 41.84
CA GLN A 260 15.81 -38.49 43.11
C GLN A 260 16.25 -37.00 42.92
N PHE A 261 15.59 -36.05 43.60
CA PHE A 261 16.03 -35.19 44.75
C PHE A 261 17.00 -34.03 44.35
N SER A 262 16.90 -32.77 44.80
CA SER A 262 16.48 -32.23 46.11
C SER A 262 16.07 -30.73 46.04
N ASN A 263 15.31 -30.28 47.04
CA ASN A 263 14.92 -28.89 47.38
C ASN A 263 16.13 -28.06 47.93
N ASP A 264 16.12 -26.73 48.12
CA ASP A 264 15.36 -25.89 49.07
C ASP A 264 15.76 -24.38 48.84
N SER A 265 14.82 -23.42 48.70
CA SER A 265 14.38 -22.35 49.65
C SER A 265 15.47 -21.35 50.13
N ASP A 266 15.33 -20.03 50.31
CA ASP A 266 14.21 -19.07 50.38
C ASP A 266 14.77 -17.62 50.55
N GLN A 267 13.97 -16.58 50.21
CA GLN A 267 13.77 -15.26 50.92
C GLN A 267 14.96 -14.26 51.13
N ASP A 268 14.86 -12.92 51.26
CA ASP A 268 13.84 -11.86 51.12
C ASP A 268 14.52 -10.47 51.32
N SER A 269 13.86 -9.39 50.86
CA SER A 269 13.80 -8.01 51.41
C SER A 269 14.96 -6.96 51.35
N SER A 270 14.64 -5.86 50.65
CA SER A 270 14.75 -4.39 50.93
C SER A 270 15.71 -3.75 51.95
N ASN A 271 16.33 -2.61 51.55
CA ASN A 271 16.41 -1.26 52.20
C ASN A 271 17.50 -0.40 51.49
N SER A 272 17.28 0.81 50.95
CA SER A 272 16.99 2.16 51.50
C SER A 272 18.15 2.88 52.23
N SER A 273 18.62 4.04 51.70
CA SER A 273 19.15 5.27 52.38
C SER A 273 20.01 6.10 51.38
N SER A 274 19.62 7.33 50.98
CA SER A 274 20.06 8.67 51.49
C SER A 274 21.52 9.03 51.14
N SER A 275 21.97 10.24 50.79
CA SER A 275 21.59 11.63 51.11
C SER A 275 22.25 12.62 50.13
N ASP A 276 21.58 13.76 49.90
CA ASP A 276 22.02 15.18 49.90
C ASP A 276 23.38 15.62 49.32
N GLU A 277 23.35 16.61 48.42
CA GLU A 277 24.21 17.81 48.53
C GLU A 277 23.64 19.01 47.76
N GLU A 278 23.75 20.17 48.41
CA GLU A 278 23.19 21.49 48.16
C GLU A 278 24.27 22.39 47.52
N THR A 279 23.91 23.34 46.64
CA THR A 279 24.71 24.56 46.43
C THR A 279 23.91 25.68 45.74
N GLU A 280 23.61 26.71 46.55
CA GLU A 280 23.47 28.15 46.22
C GLU A 280 24.82 28.68 45.64
N GLU A 281 25.03 29.82 44.97
CA GLU A 281 24.40 31.14 44.91
C GLU A 281 25.03 31.93 43.72
N LYS A 282 24.36 33.04 43.37
CA LYS A 282 24.77 34.25 42.61
C LYS A 282 24.46 34.37 41.11
#